data_AF-A0A1B7MTB4-F1
#
_entry.id   AF-A0A1B7MTB4-F1
#
_cell.length_a   1.000
_cell.length_b   1.000
_cell.length_c   1.000
_cell.angle_alpha   90.00
_cell.angle_beta   90.00
_cell.angle_gamma   90.00
#
_symmetry.space_group_name_H-M   'P 1'
#
loop_
_entity.id
_entity.type
_entity.pdbx_description
1 polymer ?
#
loop_
_entity_poly.entity_id
_entity_poly.type
_entity_poly.pdbx_seq_one_letter_code
_entity_poly.pdbx_strand_id
1 'polypeptide(L)'
;LRVHTYDRSGGTVSPPYDIVKQKDIFIRIFSSIVFGNDECIGFDMTMNIREPNIFMPSHHSRIPQKLRSLNKNTYDILKLIFSGHGLVGRGTVCYLARRDNQEYIVKDHWVLGSVDDSEVLNEVTMMEKMKGVPGVPELVEYCQVILSSGDIDNTRMYRYKERESTEGTWRTHVRLVMKPRGRRLEEFRTKREFVQALRDIV
;
A
#
# COMPACT_ATOMS: atom_id res chain seq x y z
N LEU A 1 26.36 -17.37 -7.05
CA LEU A 1 25.57 -16.17 -6.72
C LEU A 1 24.27 -16.60 -6.04
N ARG A 2 23.63 -15.72 -5.25
CA ARG A 2 22.26 -15.92 -4.74
C ARG A 2 21.43 -14.69 -5.09
N VAL A 3 20.16 -14.90 -5.39
CA VAL A 3 19.22 -13.80 -5.61
C VAL A 3 18.43 -13.59 -4.32
N HIS A 4 18.38 -12.34 -3.89
CA HIS A 4 17.62 -11.91 -2.73
C HIS A 4 16.43 -11.09 -3.23
N THR A 5 15.22 -11.50 -2.86
CA THR A 5 14.00 -10.76 -3.14
C THR A 5 13.39 -10.32 -1.83
N TYR A 6 12.91 -9.08 -1.77
CA TYR A 6 12.30 -8.50 -0.58
C TYR A 6 10.93 -7.97 -0.94
N ASP A 7 9.95 -8.29 -0.10
CA ASP A 7 8.60 -7.76 -0.18
C ASP A 7 8.10 -7.41 1.24
N ARG A 8 6.82 -7.07 1.35
CA ARG A 8 6.18 -6.64 2.60
C ARG A 8 6.07 -7.75 3.64
N SER A 9 6.27 -9.00 3.25
CA SER A 9 6.32 -10.18 4.11
C SER A 9 7.75 -10.60 4.47
N GLY A 10 8.78 -9.84 4.08
CA GLY A 10 10.18 -10.16 4.37
C GLY A 10 11.03 -10.50 3.15
N GLY A 11 12.19 -11.10 3.39
CA GLY A 11 13.12 -11.52 2.35
C GLY A 11 13.02 -13.01 2.03
N THR A 12 13.16 -13.37 0.76
CA THR A 12 13.44 -14.74 0.30
C THR A 12 14.77 -14.79 -0.43
N VAL A 13 15.47 -15.92 -0.30
CA VAL A 13 16.80 -16.11 -0.87
C VAL A 13 16.79 -17.37 -1.73
N SER A 14 17.26 -17.25 -2.97
CA SER A 14 17.39 -18.41 -3.85
C SER A 14 18.46 -19.38 -3.36
N PRO A 15 18.40 -20.66 -3.75
CA PRO A 15 19.56 -21.53 -3.72
C PRO A 15 20.76 -20.88 -4.45
N PRO A 16 22.01 -21.25 -4.09
CA PRO A 16 23.17 -20.79 -4.83
C PRO A 16 23.14 -21.30 -6.27
N TYR A 17 23.45 -20.43 -7.23
CA TYR A 17 23.55 -20.79 -8.65
C TYR A 17 24.85 -20.26 -9.27
N ASP A 18 25.37 -20.96 -10.27
CA ASP A 18 26.61 -20.64 -10.97
C ASP A 18 26.27 -19.90 -12.26
N ILE A 19 26.66 -18.63 -12.37
CA ILE A 19 26.31 -17.77 -13.51
C ILE A 19 26.96 -18.23 -14.82
N VAL A 20 28.10 -18.93 -14.75
CA VAL A 20 28.82 -19.42 -15.93
C VAL A 20 28.14 -20.68 -16.45
N LYS A 21 27.78 -21.59 -15.54
CA LYS A 21 27.10 -22.84 -15.89
C LYS A 21 25.62 -22.66 -16.22
N GLN A 22 24.97 -21.67 -15.61
CA GLN A 22 23.53 -21.42 -15.69
C GLN A 22 23.23 -20.01 -16.23
N LYS A 23 23.93 -19.63 -17.30
CA LYS A 23 23.83 -18.31 -17.94
C LYS A 23 22.39 -17.88 -18.29
N ASP A 24 21.54 -18.83 -18.67
CA ASP A 24 20.17 -18.56 -19.08
C ASP A 24 19.32 -18.01 -17.92
N ILE A 25 19.56 -18.49 -16.69
CA ILE A 25 18.89 -17.98 -15.48
C ILE A 25 19.31 -16.53 -15.23
N PHE A 26 20.60 -16.24 -15.33
CA PHE A 26 21.12 -14.88 -15.14
C PHE A 26 20.56 -13.91 -16.18
N ILE A 27 20.59 -14.28 -17.46
CA ILE A 27 20.04 -13.47 -18.55
C ILE A 27 18.54 -13.24 -18.37
N ARG A 28 17.80 -14.25 -17.92
CA ARG A 28 16.36 -14.12 -17.66
C ARG A 28 16.08 -13.12 -16.54
N ILE A 29 16.77 -13.24 -15.39
CA ILE A 29 16.62 -12.32 -14.27
C ILE A 29 16.96 -10.89 -14.70
N PHE A 30 18.09 -10.71 -15.38
CA PHE A 30 18.53 -9.39 -15.84
C PHE A 30 17.54 -8.80 -16.85
N SER A 31 17.09 -9.59 -17.82
CA SER A 31 16.11 -9.16 -18.82
C SER A 31 14.78 -8.77 -18.17
N SER A 32 14.32 -9.52 -17.16
CA SER A 32 13.09 -9.17 -16.42
C SER A 32 13.22 -7.85 -15.66
N ILE A 33 14.40 -7.51 -15.14
CA ILE A 33 14.61 -6.23 -14.44
C ILE A 33 14.70 -5.07 -15.44
N VAL A 34 15.38 -5.26 -16.58
CA VAL A 34 15.64 -4.18 -17.55
C VAL A 34 14.45 -3.94 -18.48
N PHE A 35 13.77 -4.99 -18.90
CA PHE A 35 12.71 -4.93 -19.92
C PHE A 35 11.34 -5.36 -19.39
N GLY A 36 11.24 -5.76 -18.12
CA GLY A 36 9.96 -6.02 -17.49
C GLY A 36 9.10 -4.76 -17.44
N ASN A 37 7.79 -4.92 -17.49
CA ASN A 37 6.88 -3.82 -17.22
C ASN A 37 6.95 -3.41 -15.73
N ASP A 38 6.38 -2.27 -15.40
CA ASP A 38 6.39 -1.73 -14.03
C ASP A 38 5.84 -2.75 -13.01
N GLU A 39 4.81 -3.51 -13.37
CA GLU A 39 4.25 -4.57 -12.51
C GLU A 39 5.23 -5.71 -12.23
N CYS A 40 6.02 -6.12 -13.23
CA CYS A 40 7.03 -7.20 -13.09
C CYS A 40 8.10 -6.86 -12.06
N ILE A 41 8.37 -5.57 -11.83
CA ILE A 41 9.34 -5.09 -10.84
C ILE A 41 8.65 -4.57 -9.56
N GLY A 42 7.34 -4.82 -9.41
CA GLY A 42 6.58 -4.62 -8.17
C GLY A 42 5.88 -3.27 -8.04
N PHE A 43 5.69 -2.51 -9.13
CA PHE A 43 4.87 -1.30 -9.08
C PHE A 43 3.38 -1.63 -9.11
N ASP A 44 2.62 -0.86 -8.32
CA ASP A 44 1.17 -0.88 -8.35
C ASP A 44 0.63 -0.11 -9.55
N MET A 45 0.12 -0.84 -10.54
CA MET A 45 -0.43 -0.29 -11.78
C MET A 45 -1.73 0.50 -11.60
N THR A 46 -2.39 0.40 -10.44
CA THR A 46 -3.58 1.20 -10.11
C THR A 46 -3.22 2.63 -9.69
N MET A 47 -1.94 2.90 -9.43
CA MET A 47 -1.40 4.23 -9.15
C MET A 47 -0.66 4.77 -10.38
N ASN A 48 -1.02 5.98 -10.81
CA ASN A 48 -0.29 6.66 -11.86
C ASN A 48 0.73 7.63 -11.23
N ILE A 49 2.00 7.25 -11.33
CA ILE A 49 3.12 8.11 -10.96
C ILE A 49 3.54 8.85 -12.24
N ARG A 50 3.34 10.17 -12.29
CA ARG A 50 4.00 11.01 -13.29
C ARG A 50 5.27 11.57 -12.70
N GLU A 51 6.27 11.80 -13.55
CA GLU A 51 7.48 12.50 -13.15
C GLU A 51 7.13 13.85 -12.52
N PRO A 52 7.89 14.29 -11.49
CA PRO A 52 7.70 15.60 -10.92
C PRO A 52 7.79 16.65 -12.03
N ASN A 53 6.79 17.53 -12.10
CA ASN A 53 6.83 18.68 -13.01
C ASN A 53 8.16 19.42 -12.77
N ILE A 54 8.95 19.59 -13.83
CA ILE A 54 10.29 20.21 -13.84
C ILE A 54 10.28 21.63 -13.20
N PHE A 55 9.11 22.24 -13.08
CA PHE A 55 8.90 23.56 -12.47
C PHE A 55 8.80 23.58 -10.93
N MET A 56 8.89 22.45 -10.23
CA MET A 56 8.94 22.41 -8.75
C MET A 56 10.17 21.65 -8.25
N PRO A 57 11.32 22.33 -8.07
CA PRO A 57 12.61 21.71 -7.73
C PRO A 57 12.79 21.43 -6.23
N SER A 58 11.72 21.16 -5.48
CA SER A 58 11.85 20.72 -4.08
C SER A 58 11.92 19.18 -4.04
N HIS A 59 12.99 18.67 -3.45
CA HIS A 59 13.43 17.27 -3.24
C HIS A 59 12.41 16.27 -2.62
N HIS A 60 11.14 16.33 -2.97
CA HIS A 60 10.12 15.40 -2.50
C HIS A 60 9.75 14.45 -3.63
N SER A 61 10.24 13.22 -3.47
CA SER A 61 9.72 11.93 -3.90
C SER A 61 8.57 11.95 -4.92
N ARG A 62 8.67 11.09 -5.93
CA ARG A 62 7.57 10.73 -6.85
C ARG A 62 6.27 10.44 -6.07
N ILE A 63 5.41 11.45 -5.88
CA ILE A 63 4.08 11.25 -5.31
C ILE A 63 3.19 10.77 -6.46
N PRO A 64 2.43 9.66 -6.32
CA PRO A 64 1.41 9.30 -7.28
C PRO A 64 0.49 10.52 -7.52
N GLN A 65 0.13 10.83 -8.75
CA GLN A 65 -0.79 11.95 -9.05
C GLN A 65 -2.24 11.50 -9.09
N LYS A 66 -2.47 10.27 -9.53
CA LYS A 66 -3.80 9.67 -9.62
C LYS A 66 -3.80 8.28 -9.05
N LEU A 67 -4.91 7.95 -8.44
CA LEU A 67 -5.18 6.65 -7.88
C LEU A 67 -6.52 6.16 -8.42
N ARG A 68 -6.53 4.96 -8.99
CA ARG A 68 -7.77 4.26 -9.34
C ARG A 68 -8.16 3.33 -8.19
N SER A 69 -9.44 3.32 -7.86
CA SER A 69 -10.01 2.36 -6.92
C SER A 69 -10.82 1.28 -7.62
N LEU A 70 -11.27 0.29 -6.84
CA LEU A 70 -12.05 -0.87 -7.27
C LEU A 70 -13.33 -0.50 -8.03
N ASN A 71 -13.98 0.60 -7.68
CA ASN A 71 -15.20 1.08 -8.35
C ASN A 71 -14.91 1.89 -9.63
N LYS A 72 -13.68 1.83 -10.15
CA LYS A 72 -13.18 2.69 -11.24
C LYS A 72 -13.22 4.18 -10.92
N ASN A 73 -13.46 4.53 -9.65
CA ASN A 73 -13.34 5.90 -9.20
C ASN A 73 -11.87 6.30 -9.29
N THR A 74 -11.63 7.51 -9.79
CA THR A 74 -10.29 8.07 -9.85
C THR A 74 -10.20 9.21 -8.85
N TYR A 75 -9.16 9.18 -8.03
CA TYR A 75 -8.86 10.20 -7.04
C TYR A 75 -7.58 10.92 -7.45
N ASP A 76 -7.62 12.24 -7.47
CA ASP A 76 -6.45 13.08 -7.65
C ASP A 76 -5.72 13.15 -6.31
N ILE A 77 -4.50 12.63 -6.26
CA ILE A 77 -3.67 12.66 -5.07
C ILE A 77 -3.05 14.06 -4.96
N LEU A 78 -3.39 14.76 -3.89
CA LEU A 78 -2.94 16.12 -3.64
C LEU A 78 -1.64 16.16 -2.84
N LYS A 79 -1.49 15.25 -1.87
CA LYS A 79 -0.37 15.27 -0.93
C LYS A 79 -0.15 13.90 -0.27
N LEU A 80 1.11 13.56 -0.04
CA LEU A 80 1.51 12.52 0.91
C LEU A 80 1.33 13.02 2.36
N ILE A 81 0.47 12.37 3.14
CA ILE A 81 0.22 12.70 4.56
C ILE A 81 1.18 11.93 5.45
N PHE A 82 1.37 10.64 5.16
CA PHE A 82 2.19 9.74 5.98
C PHE A 82 2.77 8.63 5.12
N SER A 83 3.98 8.18 5.43
CA SER A 83 4.58 6.98 4.83
C SER A 83 5.39 6.25 5.91
N GLY A 84 5.08 4.97 6.10
CA GLY A 84 5.86 4.09 6.97
C GLY A 84 7.08 3.55 6.24
N HIS A 85 8.27 3.76 6.79
CA HIS A 85 9.55 3.41 6.14
C HIS A 85 10.01 1.95 6.34
N GLY A 86 9.31 1.13 7.13
CA GLY A 86 9.75 -0.24 7.41
C GLY A 86 9.58 -1.16 6.20
N LEU A 87 10.64 -1.84 5.75
CA LEU A 87 10.64 -2.75 4.59
C LEU A 87 9.64 -3.91 4.72
N VAL A 88 9.46 -4.42 5.93
CA VAL A 88 8.57 -5.53 6.26
C VAL A 88 7.38 -5.02 7.08
N GLY A 89 6.23 -5.67 6.99
CA GLY A 89 5.04 -5.33 7.74
C GLY A 89 4.02 -4.55 6.90
N ARG A 90 3.35 -3.59 7.53
CA ARG A 90 2.20 -2.90 6.92
C ARG A 90 2.52 -1.90 5.81
N GLY A 91 3.66 -1.21 5.89
CA GLY A 91 4.10 -0.30 4.83
C GLY A 91 3.08 0.79 4.53
N THR A 92 2.37 1.24 5.57
CA THR A 92 1.21 2.11 5.41
C THR A 92 1.62 3.45 4.82
N VAL A 93 0.91 3.85 3.77
CA VAL A 93 1.01 5.16 3.15
C VAL A 93 -0.36 5.81 3.17
N CYS A 94 -0.43 7.06 3.63
CA CYS A 94 -1.68 7.82 3.63
C CYS A 94 -1.54 9.03 2.72
N TYR A 95 -2.53 9.24 1.86
CA TYR A 95 -2.60 10.35 0.93
C TYR A 95 -3.81 11.22 1.21
N LEU A 96 -3.65 12.53 1.02
CA LEU A 96 -4.76 13.44 0.79
C LEU A 96 -5.14 13.33 -0.67
N ALA A 97 -6.41 13.05 -0.95
CA ALA A 97 -6.90 12.93 -2.30
C ALA A 97 -8.19 13.74 -2.51
N ARG A 98 -8.53 13.99 -3.76
CA ARG A 98 -9.73 14.71 -4.16
C ARG A 98 -10.48 13.97 -5.26
N ARG A 99 -11.81 13.98 -5.16
CA ARG A 99 -12.73 13.53 -6.21
C ARG A 99 -13.97 14.41 -6.14
N ASP A 100 -14.48 14.89 -7.29
CA ASP A 100 -15.69 15.71 -7.36
C ASP A 100 -15.68 16.92 -6.40
N ASN A 101 -14.54 17.62 -6.30
CA ASN A 101 -14.28 18.73 -5.37
C ASN A 101 -14.38 18.40 -3.87
N GLN A 102 -14.53 17.13 -3.50
CA GLN A 102 -14.51 16.67 -2.12
C GLN A 102 -13.14 16.08 -1.75
N GLU A 103 -12.64 16.40 -0.55
CA GLU A 103 -11.40 15.82 -0.02
C GLU A 103 -11.64 14.50 0.72
N TYR A 104 -10.69 13.58 0.55
CA TYR A 104 -10.67 12.24 1.12
C TYR A 104 -9.26 11.90 1.65
N ILE A 105 -9.21 10.93 2.55
CA ILE A 105 -7.97 10.27 2.95
C ILE A 105 -7.94 8.90 2.30
N VAL A 106 -6.87 8.62 1.55
CA VAL A 106 -6.60 7.28 1.02
C VAL A 106 -5.53 6.64 1.90
N LYS A 107 -5.87 5.52 2.54
CA LYS A 107 -4.95 4.71 3.34
C LYS A 107 -4.60 3.46 2.54
N ASP A 108 -3.34 3.32 2.19
CA ASP A 108 -2.78 2.24 1.41
C ASP A 108 -1.83 1.41 2.28
N HIS A 109 -2.02 0.10 2.40
CA HIS A 109 -1.22 -0.71 3.31
C HIS A 109 -1.35 -2.21 3.07
N TRP A 110 -0.47 -2.98 3.71
CA TRP A 110 -0.39 -4.44 3.63
C TRP A 110 -0.86 -5.08 4.92
N VAL A 111 -1.91 -5.90 4.84
CA VAL A 111 -2.49 -6.61 5.98
C VAL A 111 -1.97 -8.04 6.01
N LEU A 112 -1.87 -8.67 7.18
CA LEU A 112 -1.61 -10.11 7.24
C LEU A 112 -2.73 -10.83 6.49
N GLY A 113 -2.35 -11.75 5.61
CA GLY A 113 -3.36 -12.53 4.90
C GLY A 113 -3.93 -13.63 5.78
N SER A 114 -5.21 -13.93 5.60
CA SER A 114 -5.88 -15.09 6.19
C SER A 114 -6.37 -16.04 5.10
N VAL A 115 -6.81 -17.24 5.49
CA VAL A 115 -7.32 -18.26 4.54
C VAL A 115 -8.70 -17.86 3.99
N ASP A 116 -9.44 -17.05 4.72
CA ASP A 116 -10.85 -16.71 4.49
C ASP A 116 -11.11 -15.20 4.37
N ASP A 117 -10.05 -14.39 4.19
CA ASP A 117 -10.08 -12.92 4.17
C ASP A 117 -10.63 -12.21 5.43
N SER A 118 -11.00 -12.95 6.48
CA SER A 118 -11.57 -12.39 7.72
C SER A 118 -10.63 -11.37 8.40
N GLU A 119 -9.32 -11.64 8.43
CA GLU A 119 -8.34 -10.72 9.00
C GLU A 119 -8.01 -9.55 8.05
N VAL A 120 -8.05 -9.80 6.74
CA VAL A 120 -7.74 -8.80 5.70
C VAL A 120 -8.76 -7.66 5.74
N LEU A 121 -10.03 -7.99 5.94
CA LEU A 121 -11.15 -7.03 5.94
C LEU A 121 -11.66 -6.68 7.35
N ASN A 122 -10.90 -6.99 8.40
CA ASN A 122 -11.31 -6.67 9.76
C ASN A 122 -11.45 -5.14 9.97
N GLU A 123 -10.49 -4.33 9.48
CA GLU A 123 -10.58 -2.86 9.58
C GLU A 123 -11.81 -2.32 8.85
N VAL A 124 -12.11 -2.85 7.67
CA VAL A 124 -13.31 -2.50 6.89
C VAL A 124 -14.58 -2.81 7.69
N THR A 125 -14.66 -4.03 8.23
CA THR A 125 -15.80 -4.50 9.03
C THR A 125 -16.03 -3.61 10.26
N MET A 126 -14.95 -3.20 10.93
CA MET A 126 -15.05 -2.29 12.08
C MET A 126 -15.49 -0.89 11.65
N MET A 127 -14.94 -0.35 10.56
CA MET A 127 -15.32 0.98 10.07
C MET A 127 -16.79 1.06 9.65
N GLU A 128 -17.34 0.00 9.03
CA GLU A 128 -18.77 -0.08 8.70
C GLU A 128 -19.65 -0.05 9.96
N LYS A 129 -19.23 -0.75 11.02
CA LYS A 129 -19.93 -0.72 12.31
C LYS A 129 -19.87 0.65 13.00
N MET A 130 -18.83 1.43 12.74
CA MET A 130 -18.63 2.77 13.33
C MET A 130 -19.27 3.91 12.51
N LYS A 131 -20.01 3.58 11.45
CA LYS A 131 -20.68 4.58 10.61
C LYS A 131 -21.64 5.44 11.44
N GLY A 132 -21.54 6.76 11.27
CA GLY A 132 -22.35 7.74 11.98
C GLY A 132 -21.90 8.03 13.41
N VAL A 133 -20.85 7.38 13.93
CA VAL A 133 -20.28 7.71 15.24
C VAL A 133 -19.56 9.06 15.15
N PRO A 134 -19.95 10.08 15.96
CA PRO A 134 -19.31 11.38 15.92
C PRO A 134 -17.80 11.31 16.17
N GLY A 135 -17.02 12.01 15.33
CA GLY A 135 -15.57 12.07 15.46
C GLY A 135 -14.81 10.90 14.81
N VAL A 136 -15.49 9.85 14.36
CA VAL A 136 -14.88 8.73 13.62
C VAL A 136 -15.00 8.98 12.11
N PRO A 137 -13.91 8.85 11.33
CA PRO A 137 -14.02 8.89 9.87
C PRO A 137 -14.93 7.78 9.35
N GLU A 138 -15.78 8.11 8.39
CA GLU A 138 -16.59 7.17 7.64
C GLU A 138 -15.77 6.54 6.51
N LEU A 139 -15.93 5.23 6.35
CA LEU A 139 -15.47 4.51 5.16
C LEU A 139 -16.33 4.93 3.97
N VAL A 140 -15.67 5.30 2.88
CA VAL A 140 -16.30 5.66 1.61
C VAL A 140 -16.19 4.49 0.63
N GLU A 141 -15.02 3.88 0.56
CA GLU A 141 -14.78 2.72 -0.27
C GLU A 141 -13.54 1.96 0.25
N TYR A 142 -13.41 0.70 -0.14
CA TYR A 142 -12.21 -0.08 0.11
C TYR A 142 -11.94 -1.05 -1.04
N CYS A 143 -10.71 -1.56 -1.12
CA CYS A 143 -10.37 -2.66 -1.99
C CYS A 143 -9.16 -3.46 -1.53
N GLN A 144 -9.16 -4.75 -1.85
CA GLN A 144 -7.92 -5.50 -2.06
C GLN A 144 -7.41 -5.10 -3.45
N VAL A 145 -6.15 -4.66 -3.55
CA VAL A 145 -5.58 -4.19 -4.81
C VAL A 145 -5.51 -5.35 -5.79
N ILE A 146 -5.85 -5.11 -7.06
CA ILE A 146 -5.93 -6.13 -8.11
C ILE A 146 -4.82 -5.87 -9.13
N LEU A 147 -4.07 -6.92 -9.47
CA LEU A 147 -3.03 -6.93 -10.49
C LEU A 147 -3.63 -6.88 -11.90
N SER A 148 -2.80 -6.60 -12.91
CA SER A 148 -3.24 -6.60 -14.30
C SER A 148 -3.76 -7.97 -14.76
N SER A 149 -3.34 -9.06 -14.10
CA SER A 149 -3.86 -10.42 -14.32
C SER A 149 -5.31 -10.61 -13.85
N GLY A 150 -5.83 -9.72 -13.00
CA GLY A 150 -7.12 -9.88 -12.31
C GLY A 150 -7.02 -10.54 -10.94
N ASP A 151 -5.83 -10.98 -10.53
CA ASP A 151 -5.60 -11.57 -9.20
C ASP A 151 -5.43 -10.50 -8.13
N ILE A 152 -5.74 -10.86 -6.88
CA ILE A 152 -5.48 -10.01 -5.72
C ILE A 152 -3.97 -9.91 -5.48
N ASP A 153 -3.47 -8.69 -5.29
CA ASP A 153 -2.08 -8.42 -4.97
C ASP A 153 -1.73 -8.95 -3.57
N ASN A 154 -1.02 -10.07 -3.56
CA ASN A 154 -0.67 -10.82 -2.38
C ASN A 154 0.78 -11.31 -2.49
N THR A 155 1.56 -11.12 -1.42
CA THR A 155 2.98 -11.48 -1.43
C THR A 155 3.24 -12.97 -1.65
N ARG A 156 2.26 -13.84 -1.40
CA ARG A 156 2.35 -15.28 -1.69
C ARG A 156 2.56 -15.55 -3.18
N MET A 157 1.98 -14.73 -4.06
CA MET A 157 2.05 -14.90 -5.51
C MET A 157 3.48 -14.74 -6.04
N TYR A 158 4.29 -13.93 -5.37
CA TYR A 158 5.69 -13.67 -5.75
C TYR A 158 6.68 -14.65 -5.10
N ARG A 159 6.21 -15.51 -4.19
CA ARG A 159 7.07 -16.38 -3.38
C ARG A 159 6.93 -17.83 -3.83
N TYR A 160 7.98 -18.33 -4.48
CA TYR A 160 8.15 -19.77 -4.64
C TYR A 160 8.58 -20.41 -3.31
N LYS A 161 7.83 -21.42 -2.85
CA LYS A 161 8.17 -22.23 -1.68
C LYS A 161 8.38 -23.67 -2.14
N GLU A 162 9.62 -24.16 -2.08
CA GLU A 162 9.92 -25.60 -2.30
C GLU A 162 9.33 -26.48 -1.20
N ARG A 163 9.12 -25.92 0.00
CA ARG A 163 8.46 -26.56 1.12
C ARG A 163 7.42 -25.61 1.71
N GLU A 164 6.23 -26.13 1.97
CA GLU A 164 5.22 -25.46 2.79
C GLU A 164 5.78 -25.29 4.21
N SER A 165 6.47 -24.18 4.46
CA SER A 165 6.74 -23.74 5.82
C SER A 165 5.41 -23.30 6.44
N THR A 166 5.10 -23.87 7.59
CA THR A 166 3.94 -23.53 8.46
C THR A 166 3.96 -22.08 8.95
N GLU A 167 5.07 -21.34 8.76
CA GLU A 167 5.38 -20.07 9.42
C GLU A 167 5.55 -18.88 8.46
N GLY A 168 5.39 -19.09 7.15
CA GLY A 168 5.61 -18.01 6.18
C GLY A 168 4.40 -17.07 6.12
N THR A 169 4.43 -15.94 6.84
CA THR A 169 3.37 -14.91 6.78
C THR A 169 3.30 -14.30 5.38
N TRP A 170 2.16 -14.35 4.72
CA TRP A 170 1.89 -13.54 3.52
C TRP A 170 1.06 -12.32 3.88
N ARG A 171 1.04 -11.34 2.98
CA ARG A 171 0.26 -10.13 3.15
C ARG A 171 -0.53 -9.82 1.89
N THR A 172 -1.71 -9.26 2.11
CA THR A 172 -2.61 -8.77 1.08
C THR A 172 -2.56 -7.25 1.06
N HIS A 173 -2.46 -6.67 -0.13
CA HIS A 173 -2.45 -5.24 -0.34
C HIS A 173 -3.88 -4.67 -0.29
N VAL A 174 -4.14 -3.75 0.63
CA VAL A 174 -5.47 -3.18 0.91
C VAL A 174 -5.41 -1.66 0.87
N ARG A 175 -6.46 -1.08 0.29
CA ARG A 175 -6.66 0.36 0.22
C ARG A 175 -8.03 0.75 0.75
N LEU A 176 -8.06 1.76 1.60
CA LEU A 176 -9.27 2.35 2.17
C LEU A 176 -9.37 3.81 1.75
N VAL A 177 -10.58 4.27 1.45
CA VAL A 177 -10.90 5.68 1.24
C VAL A 177 -11.87 6.11 2.31
N MET A 178 -11.54 7.18 3.03
CA MET A 178 -12.32 7.66 4.17
C MET A 178 -12.50 9.18 4.18
N LYS A 179 -13.54 9.63 4.87
CA LYS A 179 -13.87 11.06 5.10
C LYS A 179 -14.51 11.24 6.48
N PRO A 180 -14.54 12.44 7.07
CA PRO A 180 -13.85 13.65 6.63
C PRO A 180 -12.33 13.54 6.84
N ARG A 181 -11.59 14.45 6.22
CA ARG A 181 -10.19 14.67 6.59
C ARG A 181 -10.13 15.24 8.02
N GLY A 182 -9.39 14.57 8.90
CA GLY A 182 -9.09 15.09 10.23
C GLY A 182 -8.25 16.36 10.20
N ARG A 183 -8.39 17.17 11.25
CA ARG A 183 -7.52 18.34 11.50
C ARG A 183 -6.16 17.88 12.02
N ARG A 184 -5.09 18.61 11.71
CA ARG A 184 -3.77 18.28 12.24
C ARG A 184 -3.70 18.56 13.73
N LEU A 185 -2.82 17.85 14.44
CA LEU A 185 -2.61 18.06 15.88
C LEU A 185 -2.10 19.48 16.21
N GLU A 186 -1.39 20.12 15.28
CA GLU A 186 -0.93 21.50 15.41
C GLU A 186 -2.05 22.55 15.29
N GLU A 187 -3.23 22.17 14.78
CA GLU A 187 -4.38 23.06 14.59
C GLU A 187 -5.26 23.17 15.84
N PHE A 188 -4.96 22.41 16.90
CA PHE A 188 -5.62 22.58 18.20
C PHE A 188 -5.18 23.90 18.82
N ARG A 189 -6.15 24.69 19.27
CA ARG A 189 -5.91 26.06 19.78
C ARG A 189 -5.25 26.05 21.15
N THR A 190 -5.52 25.02 21.95
CA THR A 190 -5.02 24.91 23.31
C THR A 190 -4.70 23.45 23.67
N LYS A 191 -3.78 23.27 24.63
CA LYS A 191 -3.51 21.96 25.24
C LYS A 191 -4.78 21.32 25.82
N ARG A 192 -5.69 22.14 26.38
CA ARG A 192 -6.97 21.67 26.93
C ARG A 192 -7.86 21.08 25.84
N GLU A 193 -8.00 21.75 24.71
CA GLU A 193 -8.77 21.25 23.56
C GLU A 193 -8.21 19.91 23.06
N PHE A 194 -6.88 19.82 22.93
CA PHE A 194 -6.20 18.59 22.51
C PHE A 194 -6.42 17.43 23.49
N VAL A 195 -6.23 17.66 24.79
CA VAL A 195 -6.44 16.64 25.82
C VAL A 195 -7.91 16.22 25.91
N GLN A 196 -8.86 17.14 25.72
CA GLN A 196 -10.29 16.79 25.67
C GLN A 196 -10.59 15.86 24.50
N ALA A 197 -10.07 16.16 23.30
CA ALA A 197 -10.25 15.31 22.14
C ALA A 197 -9.61 13.91 22.31
N LEU A 198 -8.49 13.79 23.04
CA LEU A 198 -7.87 12.50 23.35
C LEU A 198 -8.61 11.74 24.45
N ARG A 199 -9.17 12.43 25.45
CA ARG A 199 -9.90 11.80 26.55
C ARG A 199 -11.13 11.04 26.06
N ASP A 200 -11.80 11.56 25.03
CA ASP A 200 -12.99 10.94 24.46
C ASP A 200 -12.65 9.70 23.58
N ILE A 201 -11.36 9.32 23.47
CA ILE A 201 -10.87 8.12 22.77
C ILE A 201 -10.67 6.92 23.73
N VAL A 202 -10.61 7.14 25.04
CA VAL A 202 -10.30 6.11 26.07
C VAL A 202 -11.53 5.68 26.85
#